data_AF-A0A7D6BAE7-F1
#
_entry.id   AF-A0A7D6BAE7-F1
#
_cell.length_a   1.000
_cell.length_b   1.000
_cell.length_c   1.000
_cell.angle_alpha   90.00
_cell.angle_beta   90.00
_cell.angle_gamma   90.00
#
_symmetry.space_group_name_H-M   'P 1'
#
loop_
_entity.id
_entity.type
_entity.pdbx_description
1 polymer ?
#
loop_
_entity_poly.entity_id
_entity_poly.type
_entity_poly.pdbx_seq_one_letter_code
_entity_poly.pdbx_strand_id
1 'polypeptide(L)'
;MEDPTVAFFVITVTALLYSAMSLHISKTIGNRRRVKEIQDEMNRISAKLRKLDHNSESGKKEAEAEQGKIPELMSESMMLQFKPLIIMIPIFLLLSYVVKNVFPNFTIKLVFALPIFIQNLDRFPNWRDEFGPLGWFVLCLLLSGIMMQFIIDKTTKKK
;
A
#
# COMPACT_ATOMS: atom_id res chain seq x y z
N MET A 1 22.42 23.44 -13.52
CA MET A 1 21.07 24.04 -13.49
C MET A 1 20.20 23.15 -14.34
N GLU A 2 19.47 22.22 -13.72
CA GLU A 2 18.50 21.43 -14.48
C GLU A 2 17.20 22.24 -14.57
N ASP A 3 16.63 22.30 -15.77
CA ASP A 3 15.37 22.96 -16.06
C ASP A 3 14.27 22.37 -15.15
N PRO A 4 13.53 23.19 -14.37
CA PRO A 4 12.42 22.72 -13.54
C PRO A 4 11.40 21.87 -14.29
N THR A 5 11.23 22.13 -15.58
CA THR A 5 10.35 21.38 -16.48
C THR A 5 10.87 19.96 -16.71
N VAL A 6 12.18 19.80 -16.93
CA VAL A 6 12.80 18.48 -17.09
C VAL A 6 12.69 17.69 -15.79
N ALA A 7 13.01 18.33 -14.65
CA ALA A 7 12.87 17.71 -13.34
C ALA A 7 11.44 17.22 -13.08
N PHE A 8 10.44 18.05 -13.40
CA PHE A 8 9.03 17.67 -13.30
C PHE A 8 8.72 16.38 -14.07
N PHE A 9 9.09 16.30 -15.35
CA PHE A 9 8.80 15.12 -16.17
C PHE A 9 9.57 13.89 -15.69
N VAL A 10 10.86 14.02 -15.37
CA VAL A 10 11.69 12.90 -14.93
C VAL A 10 11.16 12.31 -13.63
N ILE A 11 10.83 13.14 -12.64
CA ILE A 11 10.30 12.67 -11.34
C ILE A 11 8.95 11.97 -11.56
N THR A 12 8.07 12.55 -12.38
CA THR A 12 6.75 12.01 -12.67
C THR A 12 6.82 10.65 -13.38
N VAL A 13 7.65 10.54 -14.43
CA VAL A 13 7.87 9.29 -15.17
C VAL A 13 8.48 8.22 -14.26
N THR A 14 9.44 8.60 -13.41
CA THR A 14 10.04 7.67 -12.44
C THR A 14 9.00 7.12 -11.46
N ALA A 15 8.10 7.97 -10.94
CA ALA A 15 7.01 7.53 -10.07
C ALA A 15 6.04 6.59 -10.78
N LEU A 16 5.68 6.88 -12.04
CA LEU A 16 4.82 6.02 -12.85
C LEU A 16 5.45 4.65 -13.10
N LEU A 17 6.72 4.61 -13.50
CA LEU A 17 7.47 3.37 -13.71
C LEU A 17 7.58 2.55 -12.43
N TYR A 18 7.92 3.20 -11.31
CA TYR A 18 7.97 2.54 -10.01
C TYR A 18 6.60 1.99 -9.61
N SER A 19 5.52 2.73 -9.85
CA SER A 19 4.17 2.25 -9.53
C SER A 19 3.71 1.10 -10.44
N ALA A 20 4.12 1.07 -11.71
CA ALA A 20 3.82 -0.06 -12.60
C ALA A 20 4.61 -1.31 -12.17
N MET A 21 5.88 -1.14 -11.82
CA MET A 21 6.74 -2.19 -11.30
C MET A 21 6.22 -2.72 -9.95
N SER A 22 5.77 -1.87 -9.04
CA SER A 22 5.24 -2.27 -7.74
C SER A 22 3.99 -3.15 -7.89
N LEU A 23 3.13 -2.84 -8.85
CA LEU A 23 1.99 -3.70 -9.20
C LEU A 23 2.41 -5.04 -9.76
N HIS A 24 3.43 -5.07 -10.61
CA HIS A 24 3.95 -6.31 -11.16
C HIS A 24 4.53 -7.20 -10.04
N ILE A 25 5.40 -6.65 -9.19
CA ILE A 25 5.97 -7.35 -8.02
C ILE A 25 4.84 -7.87 -7.12
N SER A 26 3.86 -7.04 -6.80
CA SER A 26 2.73 -7.42 -5.94
C SER A 26 1.87 -8.53 -6.53
N LYS A 27 1.71 -8.59 -7.86
CA LYS A 27 0.97 -9.66 -8.54
C LYS A 27 1.76 -10.97 -8.56
N THR A 28 3.07 -10.89 -8.83
CA THR A 28 3.93 -12.08 -8.98
C THR A 28 4.27 -12.71 -7.64
N ILE A 29 4.51 -11.91 -6.60
CA ILE A 29 5.05 -12.38 -5.31
C ILE A 29 3.97 -12.50 -4.22
N GLY A 30 2.93 -11.65 -4.26
CA GLY A 30 1.96 -11.53 -3.17
C GLY A 30 0.93 -12.67 -3.05
N ASN A 31 0.99 -13.70 -3.89
CA ASN A 31 0.06 -14.84 -3.95
C ASN A 31 -1.39 -14.48 -3.56
N ARG A 32 -2.03 -13.61 -4.37
CA ARG A 32 -3.37 -13.07 -4.10
C ARG A 32 -4.43 -14.16 -3.89
N ARG A 33 -4.26 -15.32 -4.52
CA ARG A 33 -5.15 -16.46 -4.36
C ARG A 33 -5.10 -17.00 -2.92
N ARG A 34 -3.92 -17.25 -2.39
CA ARG A 34 -3.76 -17.76 -1.02
C ARG A 34 -4.25 -16.75 0.02
N VAL A 35 -3.99 -15.46 -0.18
CA VAL A 35 -4.53 -14.40 0.70
C VAL A 35 -6.07 -14.42 0.71
N LYS A 36 -6.70 -14.65 -0.45
CA LYS A 36 -8.17 -14.79 -0.54
C LYS A 36 -8.67 -16.05 0.17
N GLU A 37 -8.01 -17.19 -0.03
CA GLU A 37 -8.35 -18.44 0.67
C GLU A 37 -8.29 -18.27 2.20
N ILE A 38 -7.26 -17.59 2.70
CA ILE A 38 -7.13 -17.26 4.13
C ILE A 38 -8.28 -16.36 4.61
N GLN A 39 -8.66 -15.34 3.82
CA GLN A 39 -9.81 -14.48 4.15
C GLN A 39 -11.12 -15.26 4.21
N ASP A 40 -11.35 -16.15 3.25
CA ASP A 40 -12.54 -17.02 3.23
C ASP A 40 -12.55 -17.98 4.43
N GLU A 41 -11.40 -18.52 4.83
CA GLU A 41 -11.26 -19.38 6.01
C GLU A 41 -11.48 -18.63 7.32
N MET A 42 -10.92 -17.43 7.49
CA MET A 42 -11.18 -16.57 8.64
C MET A 42 -12.66 -16.18 8.75
N ASN A 43 -13.31 -15.90 7.62
CA ASN A 43 -14.75 -15.63 7.57
C ASN A 43 -15.57 -16.86 7.97
N ARG A 44 -15.16 -18.06 7.52
CA ARG A 44 -15.78 -19.32 7.91
C ARG A 44 -15.65 -19.58 9.40
N ILE A 45 -14.46 -19.40 9.98
CA ILE A 45 -14.20 -19.53 11.42
C ILE A 45 -15.07 -18.54 12.20
N SER A 46 -15.10 -17.28 11.77
CA SER A 46 -15.93 -16.24 12.41
C SER A 46 -17.42 -16.58 12.38
N ALA A 47 -17.92 -17.12 11.27
CA ALA A 47 -19.30 -17.57 11.15
C ALA A 47 -19.60 -18.80 12.01
N LYS A 48 -18.63 -19.72 12.13
CA LYS A 48 -18.74 -20.91 12.98
C LYS A 48 -18.78 -20.53 14.46
N LEU A 49 -17.88 -19.65 14.91
CA LEU A 49 -17.85 -19.15 16.28
C LEU A 49 -19.17 -18.50 16.70
N ARG A 50 -19.82 -17.73 15.82
CA ARG A 50 -21.13 -17.12 16.09
C ARG A 50 -22.27 -18.13 16.27
N LYS A 51 -22.12 -19.35 15.74
CA LYS A 51 -23.14 -20.42 15.81
C LYS A 51 -22.92 -21.39 16.96
N LEU A 52 -21.76 -21.33 17.64
CA LEU A 52 -21.47 -22.22 18.76
C LEU A 52 -22.22 -21.75 20.01
N ASP A 53 -22.76 -22.71 20.76
CA ASP A 53 -23.32 -22.43 22.07
C ASP A 53 -22.18 -22.30 23.09
N HIS A 54 -21.84 -21.05 23.39
CA HIS A 54 -20.80 -20.67 24.35
C HIS A 54 -21.12 -21.08 25.80
N ASN A 55 -22.34 -21.54 26.09
CA ASN A 55 -22.73 -22.02 27.41
C ASN A 55 -22.47 -23.51 27.61
N SER A 56 -22.25 -24.27 26.52
CA SER A 56 -21.90 -25.69 26.58
C SER A 56 -20.39 -25.90 26.71
N GLU A 57 -19.96 -26.89 27.50
CA GLU A 57 -18.53 -27.22 27.65
C GLU A 57 -17.91 -27.69 26.33
N SER A 58 -18.69 -28.38 25.49
CA SER A 58 -18.31 -28.78 24.13
C SER A 58 -18.15 -27.57 23.20
N GLY A 59 -19.06 -26.59 23.27
CA GLY A 59 -19.01 -25.38 22.46
C GLY A 59 -17.83 -24.48 22.83
N LYS A 60 -17.44 -24.42 24.11
CA LYS A 60 -16.23 -23.73 24.56
C LYS A 60 -14.95 -24.37 24.01
N LYS A 61 -14.81 -25.69 24.13
CA LYS A 61 -13.64 -26.42 23.59
C LYS A 61 -13.51 -26.28 22.07
N GLU A 62 -14.64 -26.34 21.35
CA GLU A 62 -14.63 -26.15 19.90
C GLU A 62 -14.32 -24.70 19.50
N ALA A 63 -14.81 -23.72 20.26
CA ALA A 63 -14.49 -22.31 20.03
C ALA A 63 -13.01 -22.00 20.25
N GLU A 64 -12.40 -22.54 21.31
CA GLU A 64 -10.96 -22.40 21.59
C GLU A 64 -10.12 -23.02 20.47
N ALA A 65 -10.48 -24.22 20.00
CA ALA A 65 -9.76 -24.90 18.92
C ALA A 65 -9.80 -24.13 17.59
N GLU A 66 -10.93 -23.49 17.26
CA GLU A 66 -11.05 -22.69 16.04
C GLU A 66 -10.40 -21.30 16.18
N GLN A 67 -10.48 -20.67 17.35
CA GLN A 67 -9.76 -19.43 17.65
C GLN A 67 -8.25 -19.62 17.56
N GLY A 68 -7.73 -20.77 17.98
CA GLY A 68 -6.30 -21.11 17.90
C GLY A 68 -5.73 -21.09 16.48
N LYS A 69 -6.56 -21.23 15.45
CA LYS A 69 -6.13 -21.19 14.03
C LYS A 69 -6.04 -19.77 13.45
N ILE A 70 -6.71 -18.80 14.08
CA ILE A 70 -6.76 -17.42 13.58
C ILE A 70 -5.36 -16.77 13.55
N PRO A 71 -4.53 -16.87 14.61
CA PRO A 71 -3.20 -16.27 14.60
C PRO A 71 -2.29 -16.81 13.50
N GLU A 72 -2.35 -18.11 13.23
CA GLU A 72 -1.55 -18.75 12.17
C GLU A 72 -1.95 -18.23 10.78
N LEU A 73 -3.26 -18.24 10.49
CA LEU A 73 -3.81 -17.71 9.25
C LEU A 73 -3.48 -16.22 9.07
N MET A 74 -3.58 -15.43 10.13
CA MET A 74 -3.25 -14.02 10.11
C MET A 74 -1.76 -13.80 9.83
N SER A 75 -0.89 -14.56 10.50
CA SER A 75 0.57 -14.51 10.28
C SER A 75 0.93 -14.89 8.84
N GLU A 76 0.33 -15.95 8.30
CA GLU A 76 0.55 -16.37 6.91
C GLU A 76 0.12 -15.26 5.93
N SER A 77 -1.07 -14.70 6.12
CA SER A 77 -1.58 -13.60 5.30
C SER A 77 -0.70 -12.36 5.36
N MET A 78 -0.22 -11.99 6.55
CA MET A 78 0.72 -10.89 6.72
C MET A 78 2.02 -11.18 5.99
N MET A 79 2.61 -12.37 6.17
CA MET A 79 3.86 -12.73 5.50
C MET A 79 3.75 -12.68 3.97
N LEU A 80 2.62 -13.13 3.41
CA LEU A 80 2.37 -13.04 1.96
C LEU A 80 2.28 -11.59 1.47
N GLN A 81 1.71 -10.69 2.27
CA GLN A 81 1.63 -9.26 1.95
C GLN A 81 2.95 -8.52 2.18
N PHE A 82 3.76 -8.95 3.16
CA PHE A 82 5.06 -8.37 3.46
C PHE A 82 6.15 -8.76 2.46
N LYS A 83 6.08 -9.95 1.86
CA LYS A 83 7.07 -10.40 0.86
C LYS A 83 7.29 -9.38 -0.28
N PRO A 84 6.24 -8.87 -0.96
CA PRO A 84 6.40 -7.79 -1.92
C PRO A 84 7.01 -6.52 -1.32
N LEU A 85 6.59 -6.13 -0.11
CA LEU A 85 7.05 -4.89 0.53
C LEU A 85 8.56 -4.90 0.82
N ILE A 86 9.12 -6.05 1.22
CA ILE A 86 10.56 -6.22 1.48
C ILE A 86 11.38 -5.90 0.24
N ILE A 87 10.85 -6.15 -0.96
CA ILE A 87 11.51 -5.85 -2.24
C ILE A 87 11.24 -4.39 -2.65
N MET A 88 10.01 -3.92 -2.46
CA MET A 88 9.59 -2.58 -2.87
C MET A 88 10.26 -1.48 -2.05
N ILE A 89 10.41 -1.66 -0.73
CA ILE A 89 10.95 -0.63 0.17
C ILE A 89 12.39 -0.24 -0.18
N PRO A 90 13.36 -1.16 -0.36
CA PRO A 90 14.72 -0.79 -0.76
C PRO A 90 14.77 -0.02 -2.07
N ILE A 91 13.96 -0.43 -3.06
CA ILE A 91 13.90 0.26 -4.35
C ILE A 91 13.30 1.66 -4.19
N PHE A 92 12.24 1.79 -3.40
CA PHE A 92 11.64 3.08 -3.08
C PHE A 92 12.64 4.02 -2.39
N LEU A 93 13.38 3.53 -1.40
CA LEU A 93 14.37 4.33 -0.67
C LEU A 93 15.51 4.76 -1.60
N LEU A 94 16.00 3.86 -2.46
CA LEU A 94 17.01 4.17 -3.45
C LEU A 94 16.53 5.26 -4.43
N LEU A 95 15.34 5.10 -5.01
CA LEU A 95 14.77 6.08 -5.93
C LEU A 95 14.51 7.42 -5.24
N SER A 96 14.01 7.40 -4.01
CA SER A 96 13.79 8.60 -3.20
C SER A 96 15.10 9.35 -2.93
N TYR A 97 16.17 8.62 -2.63
CA TYR A 97 17.51 9.17 -2.47
C TYR A 97 18.03 9.77 -3.78
N VAL A 98 17.92 9.04 -4.89
CA VAL A 98 18.37 9.51 -6.21
C VAL A 98 17.62 10.78 -6.62
N VAL A 99 16.29 10.77 -6.57
CA VAL A 99 15.45 11.92 -6.92
C VAL A 99 15.80 13.16 -6.09
N LYS A 100 16.03 12.99 -4.78
CA LYS A 100 16.40 14.10 -3.90
C LYS A 100 17.79 14.68 -4.22
N ASN A 101 18.77 13.85 -4.56
CA ASN A 101 20.15 14.30 -4.79
C ASN A 101 20.38 14.81 -6.22
N VAL A 102 19.66 14.28 -7.20
CA VAL A 102 19.74 14.74 -8.60
C VAL A 102 19.00 16.07 -8.77
N PHE A 103 17.82 16.22 -8.15
CA PHE A 103 16.98 17.41 -8.27
C PHE A 103 16.83 18.18 -6.93
N PRO A 104 17.92 18.59 -6.26
CA PRO A 104 17.86 19.13 -4.90
C PRO A 104 17.11 20.46 -4.80
N ASN A 105 17.10 21.24 -5.89
CA ASN A 105 16.48 22.57 -5.96
C ASN A 105 15.09 22.56 -6.63
N PHE A 106 14.56 21.38 -6.96
CA PHE A 106 13.25 21.28 -7.57
C PHE A 106 12.16 21.59 -6.53
N THR A 107 11.24 22.47 -6.92
CA THR A 107 10.07 22.82 -6.12
C THR A 107 8.88 23.02 -7.05
N ILE A 108 7.72 22.52 -6.64
CA ILE A 108 6.45 22.74 -7.31
C ILE A 108 5.43 23.32 -6.35
N LYS A 109 4.67 24.31 -6.82
CA LYS A 109 3.55 24.90 -6.10
C LYS A 109 2.23 24.49 -6.75
N LEU A 110 1.35 23.90 -5.97
CA LEU A 110 0.01 23.49 -6.39
C LEU A 110 -0.98 24.66 -6.25
N VAL A 111 -2.07 24.61 -7.01
CA VAL A 111 -3.17 25.60 -6.91
C VAL A 111 -4.08 25.37 -5.70
N PHE A 112 -3.89 24.25 -4.98
CA PHE A 112 -4.59 23.91 -3.76
C PHE A 112 -3.62 23.28 -2.75
N ALA A 113 -3.91 23.45 -1.46
CA ALA A 113 -3.13 22.84 -0.40
C ALA A 113 -3.60 21.40 -0.13
N LEU A 114 -2.67 20.51 0.16
CA LEU A 114 -2.93 19.14 0.58
C LEU A 114 -2.60 18.94 2.06
N PRO A 115 -3.41 18.17 2.80
CA PRO A 115 -3.07 17.80 4.17
C PRO A 115 -1.94 16.75 4.17
N ILE A 116 -0.79 17.10 4.77
CA ILE A 116 0.35 16.19 4.95
C ILE A 116 0.40 15.71 6.39
N PHE A 117 0.37 14.39 6.57
CA PHE A 117 0.13 13.73 7.87
C PHE A 117 1.40 13.47 8.70
N ILE A 118 2.60 13.52 8.09
CA ILE A 118 3.78 12.83 8.65
C ILE A 118 4.82 13.79 9.28
N GLN A 119 4.78 15.09 8.99
CA GLN A 119 5.94 15.95 9.28
C GLN A 119 5.90 16.73 10.61
N ASN A 120 4.75 16.92 11.27
CA ASN A 120 4.64 17.61 12.57
C ASN A 120 3.31 17.24 13.25
N LEU A 121 3.33 16.39 14.28
CA LEU A 121 2.13 16.02 15.05
C LEU A 121 1.48 17.22 15.74
N ASP A 122 2.29 18.21 16.13
CA ASP A 122 1.83 19.43 16.81
C ASP A 122 1.05 20.39 15.89
N ARG A 123 1.18 20.24 14.57
CA ARG A 123 0.48 21.06 13.57
C ARG A 123 -0.33 20.19 12.63
N PHE A 124 -1.03 19.22 13.21
CA PHE A 124 -1.83 18.27 12.47
C PHE A 124 -3.27 18.76 12.28
N PRO A 125 -3.81 18.74 11.04
CA PRO A 125 -3.17 18.45 9.76
C PRO A 125 -2.38 19.64 9.19
N ASN A 126 -1.18 19.37 8.63
CA ASN A 126 -0.32 20.40 8.05
C ASN A 126 -0.67 20.60 6.57
N TRP A 127 -1.41 21.67 6.27
CA TRP A 127 -1.80 22.04 4.90
C TRP A 127 -0.62 22.67 4.16
N ARG A 128 -0.23 22.09 3.03
CA ARG A 128 0.85 22.61 2.18
C ARG A 128 0.48 22.58 0.71
N ASP A 129 0.84 23.65 0.02
CA ASP A 129 0.73 23.81 -1.43
C ASP A 129 2.08 23.67 -2.15
N GLU A 130 3.20 23.72 -1.41
CA GLU A 130 4.56 23.62 -1.97
C GLU A 130 5.23 22.28 -1.65
N PHE A 131 5.83 21.66 -2.67
CA PHE A 131 6.47 20.35 -2.58
C PHE A 131 7.84 20.35 -3.24
N GLY A 132 8.84 19.80 -2.53
CA GLY A 132 10.15 19.49 -3.11
C GLY A 132 10.15 18.19 -3.93
N PRO A 133 11.34 17.70 -4.36
CA PRO A 133 11.45 16.56 -5.28
C PRO A 133 10.86 15.28 -4.71
N LEU A 134 11.12 14.99 -3.43
CA LEU A 134 10.55 13.83 -2.75
C LEU A 134 9.04 13.94 -2.57
N GLY A 135 8.55 15.13 -2.22
CA GLY A 135 7.11 15.37 -2.02
C GLY A 135 6.35 15.15 -3.33
N TRP A 136 6.87 15.67 -4.43
CA TRP A 136 6.31 15.47 -5.76
C TRP A 136 6.38 14.02 -6.23
N PHE A 137 7.49 13.33 -6.00
CA PHE A 137 7.65 11.91 -6.31
C PHE A 137 6.59 11.05 -5.59
N VAL A 138 6.43 11.24 -4.28
CA VAL A 138 5.44 10.52 -3.47
C VAL A 138 4.01 10.86 -3.92
N LEU A 139 3.73 12.13 -4.22
CA LEU A 139 2.42 12.54 -4.73
C LEU A 139 2.08 11.81 -6.04
N CYS A 140 3.01 11.82 -7.01
CA CYS A 140 2.85 11.13 -8.28
C CYS A 140 2.68 9.62 -8.09
N LEU A 141 3.42 9.03 -7.16
CA LEU A 141 3.30 7.61 -6.82
C LEU A 141 1.90 7.26 -6.28
N LEU A 142 1.36 8.07 -5.36
CA LEU A 142 0.02 7.86 -4.81
C LEU A 142 -1.06 8.02 -5.89
N LEU A 143 -1.00 9.09 -6.69
CA LEU A 143 -1.94 9.35 -7.76
C LEU A 143 -1.90 8.26 -8.84
N SER A 144 -0.72 7.81 -9.23
CA SER A 144 -0.55 6.74 -10.21
C SER A 144 -1.04 5.38 -9.69
N GLY A 145 -0.83 5.08 -8.41
CA GLY A 145 -1.36 3.89 -7.76
C GLY A 145 -2.89 3.85 -7.81
N ILE A 146 -3.54 4.96 -7.46
CA ILE A 146 -5.01 5.11 -7.53
C ILE A 146 -5.49 4.94 -8.98
N MET A 147 -4.87 5.64 -9.93
CA MET A 147 -5.24 5.56 -11.35
C MET A 147 -5.13 4.12 -11.89
N MET A 148 -4.07 3.40 -11.54
CA MET A 148 -3.90 2.02 -11.99
C MET A 148 -4.90 1.06 -11.37
N GLN A 149 -5.31 1.26 -10.11
CA GLN A 149 -6.40 0.49 -9.51
C GLN A 149 -7.71 0.71 -10.28
N PHE A 150 -8.05 1.95 -10.60
CA PHE A 150 -9.24 2.26 -11.41
C PHE A 150 -9.21 1.60 -12.80
N ILE A 151 -8.04 1.55 -13.45
CA ILE A 151 -7.88 0.88 -14.75
C ILE A 151 -8.07 -0.63 -14.61
N ILE A 152 -7.46 -1.25 -13.60
CA ILE A 152 -7.58 -2.69 -13.35
C ILE A 152 -9.04 -3.06 -13.07
N ASP A 153 -9.74 -2.32 -12.22
CA ASP A 153 -11.13 -2.61 -11.86
C ASP A 153 -12.07 -2.54 -13.05
N LYS A 154 -11.91 -1.52 -13.92
CA LYS A 154 -12.70 -1.42 -15.16
C LYS A 154 -12.44 -2.58 -16.12
N THR A 155 -11.20 -3.05 -16.20
CA THR A 155 -10.84 -4.15 -17.11
C THR A 155 -11.32 -5.51 -16.59
N THR A 156 -11.36 -5.68 -15.27
CA THR A 156 -11.79 -6.94 -14.62
C THR A 156 -13.30 -7.10 -14.59
N LYS A 157 -14.07 -6.01 -14.46
CA LYS A 157 -15.55 -6.02 -14.53
C LYS A 157 -16.13 -6.23 -15.95
N LYS A 158 -15.29 -6.19 -16.99
CA LYS A 158 -15.68 -6.40 -18.39
C LYS A 158 -15.56 -7.87 -18.85
N LYS A 159 -15.12 -8.77 -17.98
CA LYS A 159 -15.14 -10.23 -18.17
C LYS A 159 -16.18 -10.84 -17.24
#